data_AF-A0AAJ5Z2V3-F1
#
_entry.id   AF-A0AAJ5Z2V3-F1
#
_cell.length_a   1.000
_cell.length_b   1.000
_cell.length_c   1.000
_cell.angle_alpha   90.00
_cell.angle_beta   90.00
_cell.angle_gamma   90.00
#
_symmetry.space_group_name_H-M   'P 1'
#
loop_
_entity.id
_entity.type
_entity.pdbx_description
1 polymer ?
#
loop_
_entity_poly.entity_id
_entity_poly.type
_entity_poly.pdbx_seq_one_letter_code
_entity_poly.pdbx_strand_id
1 'polypeptide(L)'
;MPDPKALLKRAKLLRLKAKKAKSEAGRDKFLAQAKDVERQIPSANGARGLLGRRNGREHKLRGPKSDLDPDQRSAFRRMKRAKERRNNTRCFVCRELSHAAKDCPHAIGEGAQGKDTVGLCFRCGSTEHTLSQCRRPRTDDELPFATCYICSNKGHLASKCPQNQGRGVYPDGGECKVCGSVEHLAKDCPKDPRRVTHASTVEAGGVGILDDASQAGADDDEFHLLAQQRRQRPSQTRPRTTGKVVRF
;
A
#
# COMPACT_ATOMS: atom_id res chain seq x y z
N MET A 1 -19.58 -34.72 -37.76
CA MET A 1 -19.88 -33.95 -36.54
C MET A 1 -21.38 -33.70 -36.47
N PRO A 2 -22.07 -33.98 -35.36
CA PRO A 2 -23.51 -33.71 -35.24
C PRO A 2 -23.79 -32.20 -35.28
N ASP A 3 -24.83 -31.76 -36.00
CA ASP A 3 -25.21 -30.35 -36.08
C ASP A 3 -25.62 -29.82 -34.68
N PRO A 4 -24.97 -28.75 -34.17
CA PRO A 4 -25.27 -28.18 -32.86
C PRO A 4 -26.73 -27.71 -32.71
N LYS A 5 -27.37 -27.26 -33.81
CA LYS A 5 -28.79 -26.87 -33.79
C LYS A 5 -29.70 -28.10 -33.61
N ALA A 6 -29.34 -29.24 -34.18
CA ALA A 6 -30.07 -30.49 -34.03
C ALA A 6 -29.97 -31.04 -32.59
N LEU A 7 -28.79 -30.95 -31.98
CA LEU A 7 -28.58 -31.33 -30.58
C LEU A 7 -29.40 -30.46 -29.61
N LEU A 8 -29.45 -29.13 -29.84
CA LEU A 8 -30.27 -28.23 -29.03
C LEU A 8 -31.77 -28.52 -29.14
N LYS A 9 -32.26 -28.84 -30.35
CA LYS A 9 -33.66 -29.27 -30.56
C LYS A 9 -33.96 -30.58 -29.82
N ARG A 10 -33.04 -31.56 -29.88
CA ARG A 10 -33.16 -32.84 -29.16
C ARG A 10 -33.20 -32.66 -27.65
N ALA A 11 -32.32 -31.84 -27.08
CA ALA A 11 -32.31 -31.53 -25.65
C ALA A 11 -33.63 -30.89 -25.17
N LYS A 12 -34.18 -29.95 -25.96
CA LYS A 12 -35.49 -29.32 -25.67
C LYS A 12 -36.64 -30.34 -25.70
N LEU A 13 -36.66 -31.24 -26.69
CA LEU A 13 -37.66 -32.31 -26.77
C LEU A 13 -37.58 -33.26 -25.57
N LEU A 14 -36.38 -33.62 -25.11
CA LEU A 14 -36.20 -34.47 -23.92
C LEU A 14 -36.71 -33.78 -22.65
N ARG A 15 -36.49 -32.47 -22.50
CA ARG A 15 -37.09 -31.72 -21.38
C ARG A 15 -38.61 -31.62 -21.45
N LEU A 16 -39.19 -31.52 -22.66
CA LEU A 16 -40.65 -31.58 -22.83
C LEU A 16 -41.20 -32.96 -22.49
N LYS A 17 -40.48 -34.05 -22.84
CA LYS A 17 -40.83 -35.42 -22.42
C LYS A 17 -40.73 -35.59 -20.91
N ALA A 18 -39.73 -35.00 -20.26
CA ALA A 18 -39.63 -35.00 -18.80
C ALA A 18 -40.84 -34.33 -18.13
N LYS A 19 -41.30 -33.18 -18.66
CA LYS A 19 -42.49 -32.47 -18.16
C LYS A 19 -43.80 -33.26 -18.34
N LYS A 20 -43.85 -34.14 -19.35
CA LYS A 20 -45.03 -34.98 -19.65
C LYS A 20 -44.94 -36.39 -19.04
N ALA A 21 -43.84 -36.71 -18.35
CA ALA A 21 -43.66 -38.03 -17.75
C ALA A 21 -44.61 -38.20 -16.55
N LYS A 22 -45.31 -39.34 -16.50
CA LYS A 22 -46.27 -39.67 -15.43
C LYS A 22 -45.59 -40.21 -14.17
N SER A 23 -44.34 -40.66 -14.27
CA SER A 23 -43.55 -41.20 -13.15
C SER A 23 -42.29 -40.38 -12.93
N GLU A 24 -41.88 -40.25 -11.66
CA GLU A 24 -40.66 -39.51 -11.29
C GLU A 24 -39.41 -40.15 -11.90
N ALA A 25 -39.33 -41.47 -11.89
CA ALA A 25 -38.26 -42.22 -12.54
C ALA A 25 -38.20 -41.94 -14.06
N GLY A 26 -39.35 -41.75 -14.72
CA GLY A 26 -39.40 -41.37 -16.13
C GLY A 26 -38.92 -39.93 -16.36
N ARG A 27 -39.33 -39.00 -15.50
CA ARG A 27 -38.90 -37.60 -15.53
C ARG A 27 -37.38 -37.49 -15.39
N ASP A 28 -36.80 -38.19 -14.42
CA ASP A 28 -35.37 -38.11 -14.12
C ASP A 28 -34.52 -38.74 -15.24
N LYS A 29 -34.99 -39.84 -15.84
CA LYS A 29 -34.37 -40.42 -17.04
C LYS A 29 -34.33 -39.44 -18.21
N PHE A 30 -35.44 -38.75 -18.50
CA PHE A 30 -35.46 -37.76 -19.59
C PHE A 30 -34.63 -36.50 -19.27
N LEU A 31 -34.55 -36.09 -17.99
CA LEU A 31 -33.67 -35.01 -17.55
C LEU A 31 -32.19 -35.37 -17.66
N ALA A 32 -31.80 -36.60 -17.30
CA ALA A 32 -30.45 -37.11 -17.46
C ALA A 32 -30.06 -37.13 -18.95
N GLN A 33 -30.91 -37.72 -19.80
CA GLN A 33 -30.71 -37.75 -21.25
C GLN A 33 -30.61 -36.34 -21.86
N ALA A 34 -31.38 -35.38 -21.37
CA ALA A 34 -31.28 -33.99 -21.81
C ALA A 34 -29.92 -33.36 -21.46
N LYS A 35 -29.40 -33.61 -20.25
CA LYS A 35 -28.08 -33.11 -19.82
C LYS A 35 -26.95 -33.72 -20.63
N ASP A 36 -27.04 -35.01 -20.97
CA ASP A 36 -26.02 -35.69 -21.77
C ASP A 36 -25.95 -35.13 -23.20
N VAL A 37 -27.11 -34.85 -23.82
CA VAL A 37 -27.18 -34.21 -25.14
C VAL A 37 -26.64 -32.77 -25.08
N GLU A 38 -26.89 -32.02 -24.01
CA GLU A 38 -26.35 -30.68 -23.83
C GLU A 38 -24.83 -30.66 -23.66
N ARG A 39 -24.26 -31.67 -23.02
CA ARG A 39 -22.80 -31.82 -22.86
C ARG A 39 -22.09 -32.03 -24.21
N GLN A 40 -22.80 -32.54 -25.22
CA GLN A 40 -22.26 -32.74 -26.57
C GLN A 40 -22.30 -31.46 -27.44
N ILE A 41 -23.09 -30.45 -27.07
CA ILE A 41 -23.25 -29.20 -27.84
C ILE A 41 -21.95 -28.38 -27.91
N PRO A 42 -21.19 -28.16 -26.82
CA PRO A 42 -19.91 -27.42 -26.89
C PRO A 42 -18.85 -28.12 -27.75
N SER A 43 -18.83 -29.45 -27.76
CA SER A 43 -17.91 -30.25 -28.58
C SER A 43 -18.24 -30.16 -30.08
N ALA A 44 -19.51 -29.96 -30.42
CA ALA A 44 -19.97 -29.76 -31.80
C ALA A 44 -19.88 -28.31 -32.29
N ASN A 45 -19.90 -27.32 -31.36
CA ASN A 45 -19.87 -25.88 -31.66
C ASN A 45 -18.46 -25.27 -31.78
N GLY A 46 -17.40 -26.09 -31.76
CA GLY A 46 -16.03 -25.66 -32.03
C GLY A 46 -15.63 -24.35 -31.35
N ALA A 47 -15.38 -24.36 -30.04
CA ALA A 47 -14.74 -23.28 -29.28
C ALA A 47 -15.28 -21.84 -29.41
N ARG A 48 -16.44 -21.61 -30.05
CA ARG A 48 -17.01 -20.25 -30.24
C ARG A 48 -18.41 -20.16 -29.63
N GLY A 49 -18.46 -20.31 -28.32
CA GLY A 49 -19.68 -20.22 -27.51
C GLY A 49 -19.42 -19.57 -26.16
N LEU A 50 -18.61 -18.51 -26.12
CA LEU A 50 -18.28 -17.75 -24.92
C LEU A 50 -19.16 -16.49 -24.75
N LEU A 51 -20.41 -16.52 -25.20
CA LEU A 51 -21.35 -15.41 -25.03
C LEU A 51 -22.59 -15.94 -24.31
N GLY A 52 -22.55 -15.93 -22.98
CA GLY A 52 -23.69 -16.35 -22.17
C GLY A 52 -23.40 -16.80 -20.74
N ARG A 53 -22.16 -16.76 -20.25
CA ARG A 53 -21.95 -16.76 -18.80
C ARG A 53 -22.26 -15.34 -18.29
N ARG A 54 -23.42 -15.20 -17.61
CA ARG A 54 -23.61 -14.13 -16.62
C ARG A 54 -22.33 -14.05 -15.80
N ASN A 55 -21.75 -12.85 -15.66
CA ASN A 55 -20.60 -12.45 -14.85
C ASN A 55 -20.32 -13.36 -13.64
N GLY A 56 -19.85 -14.57 -13.91
CA GLY A 56 -19.18 -15.43 -12.96
C GLY A 56 -17.79 -14.86 -12.96
N ARG A 57 -17.48 -14.09 -11.91
CA ARG A 57 -16.12 -13.69 -11.52
C ARG A 57 -15.17 -14.71 -12.13
N GLU A 58 -14.36 -14.29 -13.09
CA GLU A 58 -13.24 -15.10 -13.54
C GLU A 58 -12.60 -15.58 -12.25
N HIS A 59 -12.63 -16.89 -12.03
CA HIS A 59 -11.77 -17.48 -11.04
C HIS A 59 -10.38 -17.31 -11.65
N LYS A 60 -9.83 -16.09 -11.55
CA LYS A 60 -8.39 -15.86 -11.61
C LYS A 60 -7.87 -16.98 -10.76
N LEU A 61 -7.17 -17.93 -11.38
CA LEU A 61 -6.51 -19.03 -10.70
C LEU A 61 -6.01 -18.44 -9.39
N ARG A 62 -6.65 -18.82 -8.28
CA ARG A 62 -6.32 -18.21 -7.00
C ARG A 62 -4.84 -18.51 -6.87
N GLY A 63 -4.02 -17.47 -6.88
CA GLY A 63 -2.58 -17.66 -6.69
C GLY A 63 -2.38 -18.48 -5.41
N PRO A 64 -1.19 -19.07 -5.20
CA PRO A 64 -0.91 -20.05 -4.13
C PRO A 64 -1.30 -19.60 -2.71
N LYS A 65 -1.66 -18.33 -2.54
CA LYS A 65 -2.30 -17.74 -1.36
C LYS A 65 -3.57 -18.42 -0.87
N SER A 66 -4.38 -19.08 -1.72
CA SER A 66 -5.68 -19.61 -1.27
C SER A 66 -5.60 -20.83 -0.37
N ASP A 67 -4.50 -21.57 -0.48
CA ASP A 67 -4.33 -22.88 0.15
C ASP A 67 -3.39 -22.79 1.38
N LEU A 68 -2.90 -21.58 1.68
CA LEU A 68 -2.09 -21.30 2.86
C LEU A 68 -3.00 -20.97 4.06
N ASP A 69 -2.59 -21.51 5.21
CA ASP A 69 -3.12 -21.20 6.54
C ASP A 69 -3.16 -19.68 6.79
N PRO A 70 -4.15 -19.14 7.54
CA PRO A 70 -4.24 -17.71 7.85
C PRO A 70 -2.91 -17.07 8.33
N ASP A 71 -2.14 -17.76 9.15
CA ASP A 71 -0.86 -17.25 9.68
C ASP A 71 0.22 -17.21 8.60
N GLN A 72 0.31 -18.26 7.78
CA GLN A 72 1.21 -18.31 6.63
C GLN A 72 0.87 -17.23 5.59
N ARG A 73 -0.43 -16.95 5.40
CA ARG A 73 -0.89 -15.87 4.50
C ARG A 73 -0.51 -14.50 5.04
N SER A 74 -0.57 -14.29 6.35
CA SER A 74 -0.11 -13.05 6.99
C SER A 74 1.40 -12.88 6.82
N ALA A 75 2.18 -13.91 7.14
CA ALA A 75 3.63 -13.93 6.95
C ALA A 75 4.03 -13.66 5.49
N PHE A 76 3.36 -14.29 4.52
CA PHE A 76 3.58 -14.04 3.09
C PHE A 76 3.34 -12.57 2.71
N ARG A 77 2.28 -11.94 3.24
CA ARG A 77 2.02 -10.51 3.00
C ARG A 77 3.11 -9.63 3.61
N ARG A 78 3.59 -9.96 4.83
CA ARG A 78 4.71 -9.23 5.47
C ARG A 78 5.98 -9.33 4.62
N MET A 79 6.35 -10.55 4.21
CA MET A 79 7.52 -10.79 3.36
C MET A 79 7.40 -10.12 2.00
N LYS A 80 6.20 -10.16 1.39
CA LYS A 80 5.94 -9.48 0.13
C LYS A 80 6.14 -7.96 0.26
N ARG A 81 5.58 -7.33 1.29
CA ARG A 81 5.77 -5.89 1.55
C ARG A 81 7.22 -5.56 1.89
N ALA A 82 7.92 -6.42 2.62
CA ALA A 82 9.34 -6.25 2.91
C ALA A 82 10.18 -6.31 1.62
N LYS A 83 9.88 -7.24 0.72
CA LYS A 83 10.50 -7.34 -0.60
C LYS A 83 10.20 -6.14 -1.48
N GLU A 84 8.93 -5.70 -1.52
CA GLU A 84 8.54 -4.48 -2.25
C GLU A 84 9.27 -3.24 -1.70
N ARG A 85 9.38 -3.10 -0.37
CA ARG A 85 10.17 -2.03 0.25
C ARG A 85 11.64 -2.11 -0.18
N ARG A 86 12.29 -3.28 -0.10
CA ARG A 86 13.69 -3.47 -0.50
C ARG A 86 13.91 -3.16 -1.99
N ASN A 87 13.01 -3.63 -2.85
CA ASN A 87 13.07 -3.40 -4.28
C ASN A 87 12.87 -1.92 -4.65
N ASN A 88 12.04 -1.20 -3.90
CA ASN A 88 11.80 0.23 -4.10
C ASN A 88 12.80 1.12 -3.35
N THR A 89 13.72 0.54 -2.56
CA THR A 89 14.81 1.30 -1.94
C THR A 89 15.79 1.72 -3.03
N ARG A 90 15.92 3.04 -3.21
CA ARG A 90 16.96 3.65 -4.05
C ARG A 90 18.26 3.71 -3.26
N CYS A 91 19.35 3.26 -3.87
CA CYS A 91 20.68 3.39 -3.30
C CYS A 91 21.11 4.86 -3.25
N PHE A 92 21.61 5.34 -2.11
CA PHE A 92 22.09 6.72 -1.97
C PHE A 92 23.41 6.99 -2.71
N VAL A 93 24.11 5.92 -3.11
CA VAL A 93 25.41 5.95 -3.78
C VAL A 93 25.24 5.92 -5.30
N CYS A 94 24.73 4.82 -5.86
CA CYS A 94 24.63 4.63 -7.32
C CYS A 94 23.26 4.99 -7.92
N ARG A 95 22.27 5.36 -7.10
CA ARG A 95 20.88 5.72 -7.50
C ARG A 95 20.05 4.60 -8.14
N GLU A 96 20.57 3.37 -8.18
CA GLU A 96 19.82 2.20 -8.63
C GLU A 96 18.80 1.75 -7.58
N LEU A 97 17.69 1.15 -8.06
CA LEU A 97 16.65 0.56 -7.23
C LEU A 97 16.97 -0.92 -7.01
N SER A 98 17.04 -1.39 -5.76
CA SER A 98 17.10 -2.82 -5.34
C SER A 98 17.85 -3.01 -4.03
N HIS A 99 18.74 -2.09 -3.69
CA HIS A 99 19.68 -2.23 -2.58
C HIS A 99 19.85 -0.91 -1.81
N ALA A 100 20.18 -1.04 -0.53
CA ALA A 100 20.54 0.10 0.31
C ALA A 100 22.00 0.49 0.06
N ALA A 101 22.39 1.71 0.46
CA ALA A 101 23.77 2.19 0.32
C ALA A 101 24.82 1.27 0.99
N LYS A 102 24.43 0.54 2.05
CA LYS A 102 25.26 -0.46 2.73
C LYS A 102 25.59 -1.69 1.87
N ASP A 103 24.72 -2.03 0.94
CA ASP A 103 24.84 -3.20 0.07
C ASP A 103 25.16 -2.78 -1.37
N CYS A 104 25.69 -1.57 -1.57
CA CYS A 104 26.01 -1.08 -2.90
C CYS A 104 27.22 -1.82 -3.48
N PRO A 105 27.08 -2.48 -4.65
CA PRO A 105 28.19 -3.15 -5.32
C PRO A 105 29.12 -2.16 -6.03
N HIS A 106 28.65 -0.94 -6.31
CA HIS A 106 29.42 0.10 -6.99
C HIS A 106 30.34 0.83 -6.00
N ALA A 107 31.60 1.02 -6.41
CA ALA A 107 32.56 1.89 -5.73
C ALA A 107 32.32 3.35 -6.15
N ILE A 108 32.28 4.27 -5.20
CA ILE A 108 32.37 5.70 -5.51
C ILE A 108 33.83 6.09 -5.38
N GLY A 109 34.38 6.77 -6.39
CA GLY A 109 35.62 7.59 -6.39
C GLY A 109 36.69 7.31 -5.32
N GLU A 110 37.90 7.00 -5.78
CA GLU A 110 39.11 6.71 -4.96
C GLU A 110 39.01 5.47 -4.06
N GLY A 111 38.53 4.35 -4.61
CA GLY A 111 38.73 3.04 -4.00
C GLY A 111 37.93 2.74 -2.73
N ALA A 112 37.13 3.69 -2.22
CA ALA A 112 36.22 3.48 -1.12
C ALA A 112 34.95 2.75 -1.60
N GLN A 113 34.59 1.66 -0.93
CA GLN A 113 33.35 0.96 -1.22
C GLN A 113 32.19 1.85 -0.77
N GLY A 114 31.03 1.80 -1.46
CA GLY A 114 29.85 2.59 -1.04
C GLY A 114 29.46 2.40 0.43
N LYS A 115 29.87 1.27 1.02
CA LYS A 115 29.75 0.91 2.43
C LYS A 115 30.45 1.90 3.37
N ASP A 116 31.63 2.37 2.99
CA ASP A 116 32.50 3.19 3.83
C ASP A 116 31.97 4.63 3.95
N THR A 117 31.08 5.03 3.04
CA THR A 117 30.39 6.33 3.09
C THR A 117 29.17 6.32 4.02
N VAL A 118 28.69 5.15 4.44
CA VAL A 118 27.49 5.03 5.29
C VAL A 118 27.88 5.08 6.75
N GLY A 119 27.43 6.12 7.46
CA GLY A 119 27.75 6.34 8.88
C GLY A 119 28.90 7.32 9.10
N LEU A 120 29.42 7.93 8.04
CA LEU A 120 30.39 9.01 8.12
C LEU A 120 29.76 10.28 8.72
N CYS A 121 30.40 10.85 9.72
CA CYS A 121 30.09 12.18 10.21
C CYS A 121 30.51 13.21 9.17
N PHE A 122 29.53 13.90 8.58
CA PHE A 122 29.81 14.87 7.51
C PHE A 122 30.61 16.11 7.97
N ARG A 123 30.81 16.29 9.28
CA ARG A 123 31.61 17.39 9.86
C ARG A 123 33.07 17.02 10.10
N CYS A 124 33.36 15.79 10.52
CA CYS A 124 34.72 15.39 10.92
C CYS A 124 35.27 14.15 10.21
N GLY A 125 34.47 13.45 9.41
CA GLY A 125 34.91 12.25 8.69
C GLY A 125 35.08 11.01 9.56
N SER A 126 34.62 11.00 10.81
CA SER A 126 34.60 9.80 11.65
C SER A 126 33.40 8.91 11.32
N THR A 127 33.56 7.59 11.34
CA THR A 127 32.47 6.61 11.18
C THR A 127 31.82 6.20 12.51
N GLU A 128 32.34 6.68 13.65
CA GLU A 128 31.89 6.27 14.98
C GLU A 128 30.63 7.01 15.44
N HIS A 129 30.31 8.16 14.84
CA HIS A 129 29.18 8.97 15.24
C HIS A 129 28.50 9.66 14.06
N THR A 130 27.24 10.02 14.26
CA THR A 130 26.46 10.82 13.31
C THR A 130 26.65 12.31 13.55
N LEU A 131 26.25 13.15 12.59
CA LEU A 131 26.36 14.61 12.68
C LEU A 131 25.82 15.21 13.99
N SER A 132 24.76 14.65 14.56
CA SER A 132 24.14 15.12 15.80
C SER A 132 24.98 14.85 17.04
N GLN A 133 25.84 13.84 17.01
CA GLN A 133 26.69 13.43 18.13
C GLN A 133 28.13 13.88 17.95
N CYS A 134 28.40 14.74 16.95
CA CYS A 134 29.74 15.24 16.70
C CYS A 134 30.17 16.22 17.78
N ARG A 135 31.29 15.91 18.46
CA ARG A 135 31.89 16.78 19.48
C ARG A 135 32.54 18.05 18.90
N ARG A 136 32.78 18.13 17.59
CA ARG A 136 33.41 19.32 16.98
C ARG A 136 32.43 20.50 16.97
N PRO A 137 32.89 21.72 17.30
CA PRO A 137 32.07 22.92 17.28
C PRO A 137 31.47 23.15 15.89
N ARG A 138 30.26 23.72 15.84
CA ARG A 138 29.59 24.09 14.60
C ARG A 138 30.19 25.42 14.12
N THR A 139 31.32 25.36 13.42
CA THR A 139 32.03 26.56 12.99
C THR A 139 31.44 27.14 11.72
N ASP A 140 31.15 26.31 10.73
CA ASP A 140 30.57 26.76 9.46
C ASP A 140 29.59 25.72 8.92
N ASP A 141 28.54 26.17 8.25
CA ASP A 141 27.52 25.33 7.61
C ASP A 141 28.07 24.52 6.40
N GLU A 142 29.36 24.60 6.15
CA GLU A 142 30.11 23.80 5.21
C GLU A 142 30.36 22.42 5.81
N LEU A 143 29.83 21.40 5.14
CA LEU A 143 29.97 20.00 5.55
C LEU A 143 31.00 19.37 4.61
N PRO A 144 32.31 19.45 4.91
CA PRO A 144 33.37 19.10 3.96
C PRO A 144 33.29 17.65 3.49
N PHE A 145 32.79 16.75 4.35
CA PHE A 145 32.65 15.34 4.03
C PHE A 145 31.26 14.97 3.51
N ALA A 146 30.29 15.90 3.47
CA ALA A 146 28.99 15.65 2.86
C ALA A 146 29.12 15.57 1.34
N THR A 147 28.63 14.48 0.75
CA THR A 147 28.45 14.37 -0.70
C THR A 147 27.05 14.81 -1.08
N CYS A 148 26.96 15.74 -2.02
CA CYS A 148 25.67 16.21 -2.51
C CYS A 148 24.99 15.11 -3.33
N TYR A 149 23.73 14.83 -3.00
CA TYR A 149 22.97 13.79 -3.67
C TYR A 149 22.67 14.10 -5.15
N ILE A 150 22.73 15.37 -5.57
CA ILE A 150 22.36 15.82 -6.93
C ILE A 150 23.60 15.92 -7.82
N CYS A 151 24.62 16.67 -7.38
CA CYS A 151 25.83 16.91 -8.18
C CYS A 151 27.02 16.02 -7.84
N SER A 152 26.91 15.16 -6.83
CA SER A 152 27.99 14.27 -6.34
C SER A 152 29.24 14.97 -5.81
N ASN A 153 29.28 16.30 -5.78
CA ASN A 153 30.37 17.08 -5.21
C ASN A 153 30.35 17.04 -3.67
N LYS A 154 31.53 17.12 -3.06
CA LYS A 154 31.70 17.18 -1.60
C LYS A 154 31.53 18.63 -1.10
N GLY A 155 31.15 18.82 0.16
CA GLY A 155 31.08 20.13 0.82
C GLY A 155 29.68 20.65 1.16
N HIS A 156 28.62 20.10 0.55
CA HIS A 156 27.25 20.58 0.74
C HIS A 156 26.19 19.47 0.63
N LEU A 157 25.00 19.75 1.17
CA LEU A 157 23.82 18.88 1.04
C LEU A 157 22.98 19.29 -0.18
N ALA A 158 22.14 18.38 -0.68
CA ALA A 158 21.26 18.61 -1.82
C ALA A 158 20.37 19.87 -1.70
N SER A 159 19.97 20.21 -0.46
CA SER A 159 19.17 21.40 -0.16
C SER A 159 19.90 22.73 -0.44
N LYS A 160 21.23 22.78 -0.26
CA LYS A 160 22.06 23.97 -0.49
C LYS A 160 22.88 23.86 -1.77
N CYS A 161 22.51 22.95 -2.68
CA CYS A 161 23.27 22.71 -3.90
C CYS A 161 23.05 23.86 -4.91
N PRO A 162 24.12 24.51 -5.39
CA PRO A 162 23.99 25.60 -6.37
C PRO A 162 23.48 25.12 -7.73
N GLN A 163 23.63 23.82 -8.05
CA GLN A 163 23.09 23.22 -9.27
C GLN A 163 21.62 22.79 -9.15
N ASN A 164 21.01 22.94 -7.97
CA ASN A 164 19.62 22.54 -7.70
C ASN A 164 18.64 23.72 -7.73
N GLN A 165 18.97 24.79 -8.47
CA GLN A 165 18.14 25.98 -8.61
C GLN A 165 16.80 25.59 -9.26
N GLY A 166 15.76 25.43 -8.45
CA GLY A 166 14.38 25.17 -8.88
C GLY A 166 13.73 23.88 -8.39
N ARG A 167 14.48 22.86 -7.91
CA ARG A 167 13.86 21.64 -7.33
C ARG A 167 13.83 21.61 -5.80
N GLY A 168 14.50 22.58 -5.15
CA GLY A 168 14.43 22.79 -3.71
C GLY A 168 14.81 21.54 -2.91
N VAL A 169 14.06 21.22 -1.85
CA VAL A 169 14.34 20.05 -1.00
C VAL A 169 14.07 18.71 -1.70
N TYR A 170 13.42 18.71 -2.88
CA TYR A 170 12.96 17.51 -3.58
C TYR A 170 13.97 17.02 -4.64
N PRO A 171 14.64 15.87 -4.44
CA PRO A 171 15.69 15.40 -5.36
C PRO A 171 15.21 15.13 -6.80
N ASP A 172 14.00 14.60 -6.96
CA ASP A 172 13.42 14.29 -8.28
C ASP A 172 12.59 15.47 -8.85
N GLY A 173 12.53 16.60 -8.12
CA GLY A 173 11.60 17.68 -8.38
C GLY A 173 10.22 17.44 -7.79
N GLY A 174 9.60 18.51 -7.32
CA GLY A 174 8.31 18.47 -6.67
C GLY A 174 8.11 19.71 -5.83
N GLU A 175 6.87 19.88 -5.40
CA GLU A 175 6.46 20.98 -4.54
C GLU A 175 5.62 20.42 -3.38
N CYS A 176 5.55 21.20 -2.31
CA CYS A 176 4.68 20.92 -1.19
C CYS A 176 3.22 20.87 -1.67
N LYS A 177 2.57 19.71 -1.55
CA LYS A 177 1.18 19.50 -2.00
C LYS A 177 0.14 20.38 -1.31
N VAL A 178 0.51 21.05 -0.21
CA VAL A 178 -0.39 21.93 0.54
C VAL A 178 -0.26 23.39 0.07
N CYS A 179 0.94 23.84 -0.30
CA CYS A 179 1.19 25.27 -0.56
C CYS A 179 2.00 25.59 -1.82
N GLY A 180 2.45 24.59 -2.57
CA GLY A 180 3.23 24.75 -3.81
C GLY A 180 4.68 25.19 -3.61
N SER A 181 5.19 25.31 -2.39
CA SER A 181 6.60 25.69 -2.15
C SER A 181 7.55 24.50 -2.33
N VAL A 182 8.74 24.77 -2.86
CA VAL A 182 9.84 23.79 -3.02
C VAL A 182 10.82 23.80 -1.84
N GLU A 183 10.68 24.76 -0.92
CA GLU A 183 11.65 25.01 0.17
C GLU A 183 11.47 24.08 1.37
N HIS A 184 10.33 23.42 1.50
CA HIS A 184 10.04 22.53 2.63
C HIS A 184 9.34 21.26 2.18
N LEU A 185 9.49 20.21 2.99
CA LEU A 185 8.75 18.97 2.79
C LEU A 185 7.31 19.16 3.27
N ALA A 186 6.34 18.49 2.64
CA ALA A 186 4.92 18.61 2.98
C ALA A 186 4.58 18.32 4.47
N LYS A 187 5.48 17.65 5.20
CA LYS A 187 5.36 17.41 6.65
C LYS A 187 5.64 18.65 7.50
N ASP A 188 6.52 19.51 7.02
CA ASP A 188 6.97 20.72 7.70
C ASP A 188 6.28 21.96 7.13
N CYS A 189 5.18 21.76 6.39
CA CYS A 189 4.46 22.86 5.80
C CYS A 189 3.78 23.69 6.90
N PRO A 190 4.07 25.00 6.99
CA PRO A 190 3.44 25.87 7.99
C PRO A 190 1.94 26.04 7.73
N LYS A 191 1.49 25.83 6.48
CA LYS A 191 0.08 25.89 6.07
C LYS A 191 -0.64 24.54 6.19
N ASP A 192 -0.01 23.51 6.77
CA ASP A 192 -0.64 22.20 6.94
C ASP A 192 -1.73 22.26 8.03
N PRO A 193 -3.02 22.03 7.69
CA PRO A 193 -4.09 22.02 8.68
C PRO A 193 -3.88 20.99 9.79
N ARG A 194 -3.11 19.91 9.53
CA ARG A 194 -2.78 18.88 10.53
C ARG A 194 -1.72 19.34 11.53
N ARG A 195 -0.93 20.37 11.21
CA ARG A 195 0.09 20.91 12.11
C ARG A 195 -0.45 22.06 12.95
N VAL A 196 -1.38 22.84 12.40
CA VAL A 196 -2.10 23.89 13.15
C VAL A 196 -2.81 23.30 14.37
N THR A 197 -3.38 22.09 14.26
CA THR A 197 -4.02 21.40 15.39
C THR A 197 -3.05 20.98 16.50
N HIS A 198 -1.76 20.78 16.20
CA HIS A 198 -0.76 20.40 17.21
C HIS A 198 -0.04 21.60 17.85
N ALA A 199 -0.07 22.77 17.21
CA ALA A 199 0.61 23.96 17.71
C ALA A 199 -0.32 24.98 18.38
N SER A 200 -1.65 24.88 18.23
CA SER A 200 -2.55 25.99 18.59
C SER A 200 -3.84 25.66 19.34
N THR A 201 -3.93 24.54 20.06
CA THR A 201 -5.04 24.35 21.02
C THR A 201 -4.67 23.35 22.11
N VAL A 202 -4.07 23.85 23.20
CA VAL A 202 -4.13 23.20 24.53
C VAL A 202 -5.47 23.53 25.21
N GLU A 203 -6.31 24.40 24.65
CA GLU A 203 -7.62 24.70 25.23
C GLU A 203 -8.76 24.25 24.31
N ALA A 204 -9.38 23.15 24.74
CA ALA A 204 -10.76 22.70 24.48
C ALA A 204 -10.85 21.26 23.95
N GLY A 205 -10.70 20.31 24.87
CA GLY A 205 -11.56 19.12 24.90
C GLY A 205 -11.33 18.04 23.83
N GLY A 206 -10.30 17.22 24.05
CA GLY A 206 -10.47 15.77 23.95
C GLY A 206 -9.97 15.08 22.68
N VAL A 207 -8.67 14.86 22.60
CA VAL A 207 -8.12 13.59 22.11
C VAL A 207 -7.07 13.17 23.13
N GLY A 208 -7.42 12.18 23.97
CA GLY A 208 -6.53 11.63 24.97
C GLY A 208 -5.37 10.91 24.30
N ILE A 209 -4.24 11.60 24.18
CA ILE A 209 -2.93 10.99 24.03
C ILE A 209 -2.46 10.78 25.46
N LEU A 210 -2.37 9.52 25.90
CA LEU A 210 -1.79 9.18 27.18
C LEU A 210 -0.27 9.44 27.07
N ASP A 211 0.22 10.32 27.94
CA ASP A 211 1.64 10.54 28.22
C ASP A 211 2.25 9.27 28.83
N ASP A 212 2.71 8.34 27.99
CA ASP A 212 3.96 7.57 28.23
C ASP A 212 4.38 6.85 26.93
N ALA A 213 4.88 7.62 25.96
CA ALA A 213 5.34 7.11 24.67
C ALA A 213 6.79 6.60 24.74
N SER A 214 7.14 5.84 25.77
CA SER A 214 8.46 5.20 25.86
C SER A 214 8.43 3.69 25.54
N GLN A 215 7.26 3.06 25.42
CA GLN A 215 7.20 1.61 25.17
C GLN A 215 5.91 1.10 24.47
N ALA A 216 5.40 1.81 23.46
CA ALA A 216 4.26 1.34 22.69
C ALA A 216 4.67 1.02 21.23
N GLY A 217 4.94 -0.26 20.98
CA GLY A 217 4.96 -0.81 19.64
C GLY A 217 3.57 -0.69 19.02
N ALA A 218 3.51 -0.39 17.71
CA ALA A 218 2.29 -0.29 16.94
C ALA A 218 1.72 -1.70 16.64
N ASP A 219 1.32 -2.40 17.70
CA ASP A 219 0.71 -3.72 17.62
C ASP A 219 -0.81 -3.56 17.77
N ASP A 220 -1.54 -4.23 16.88
CA ASP A 220 -2.98 -4.10 16.59
C ASP A 220 -3.94 -4.33 17.80
N ASP A 221 -3.40 -4.57 18.99
CA ASP A 221 -4.11 -5.04 20.18
C ASP A 221 -4.80 -3.91 20.96
N GLU A 222 -4.26 -2.68 20.92
CA GLU A 222 -4.85 -1.53 21.61
C GLU A 222 -6.19 -1.09 20.97
N PHE A 223 -6.31 -1.25 19.64
CA PHE A 223 -7.52 -0.89 18.91
C PHE A 223 -8.70 -1.81 19.28
N HIS A 224 -8.44 -3.09 19.53
CA HIS A 224 -9.47 -4.05 19.92
C HIS A 224 -9.98 -3.81 21.34
N LEU A 225 -9.10 -3.44 22.27
CA LEU A 225 -9.49 -3.09 23.65
C LEU A 225 -10.33 -1.82 23.70
N LEU A 226 -9.96 -0.78 22.94
CA LEU A 226 -10.73 0.46 22.81
C LEU A 226 -12.14 0.22 22.22
N ALA A 227 -12.25 -0.68 21.23
CA ALA A 227 -13.52 -1.05 20.64
C ALA A 227 -14.42 -1.82 21.64
N GLN A 228 -13.83 -2.68 22.47
CA GLN A 228 -14.54 -3.40 23.52
C GLN A 228 -15.01 -2.46 24.64
N GLN A 229 -14.16 -1.52 25.04
CA GLN A 229 -14.48 -0.49 26.04
C GLN A 229 -15.58 0.47 25.55
N ARG A 230 -15.57 0.82 24.25
CA ARG A 230 -16.67 1.59 23.61
C ARG A 230 -18.00 0.84 23.60
N ARG A 231 -17.99 -0.49 23.53
CA ARG A 231 -19.20 -1.31 23.64
C ARG A 231 -19.72 -1.43 25.07
N GLN A 232 -18.83 -1.30 26.07
CA GLN A 232 -19.18 -1.39 27.49
C GLN A 232 -19.66 -0.06 28.09
N ARG A 233 -19.41 1.09 27.44
CA ARG A 233 -19.93 2.38 27.92
C ARG A 233 -21.41 2.53 27.53
N PRO A 234 -22.34 2.77 28.49
CA PRO A 234 -23.72 3.06 28.17
C PRO A 234 -23.81 4.37 27.36
N SER A 235 -24.71 4.40 26.38
CA SER A 235 -24.95 5.54 25.50
C SER A 235 -25.42 6.75 26.31
N GLN A 236 -24.52 7.70 26.58
CA GLN A 236 -24.93 9.00 27.06
C GLN A 236 -25.65 9.73 25.92
N THR A 237 -26.97 9.71 25.94
CA THR A 237 -27.80 10.59 25.12
C THR A 237 -27.63 12.01 25.66
N ARG A 238 -26.98 12.88 24.88
CA ARG A 238 -26.94 14.31 25.21
C ARG A 238 -28.34 14.89 24.93
N PRO A 239 -28.95 15.64 25.85
CA PRO A 239 -30.23 16.29 25.58
C PRO A 239 -30.07 17.32 24.46
N ARG A 240 -30.94 17.27 23.44
CA ARG A 240 -31.02 18.28 22.38
C ARG A 240 -31.58 19.56 23.01
N THR A 241 -30.79 20.63 23.04
CA THR A 241 -31.29 21.97 23.35
C THR A 241 -32.10 22.48 22.17
N THR A 242 -33.40 22.70 22.35
CA THR A 242 -34.28 23.29 21.34
C THR A 242 -34.16 24.81 21.40
N GLY A 243 -33.23 25.38 20.63
CA GLY A 243 -33.20 26.82 20.40
C GLY A 243 -34.44 27.25 19.60
N LYS A 244 -35.30 28.10 20.18
CA LYS A 244 -36.40 28.77 19.46
C LYS A 244 -35.80 29.74 18.44
N VAL A 245 -35.98 29.46 17.16
CA VAL A 245 -35.69 30.40 16.08
C VAL A 245 -36.88 31.35 15.98
N VAL A 246 -36.70 32.59 16.40
CA VAL A 246 -37.64 33.69 16.11
C VAL A 246 -37.27 34.23 14.73
N ARG A 247 -38.21 34.18 13.78
CA ARG A 247 -38.08 34.85 12.49
C ARG A 247 -38.75 36.22 12.60
N PHE A 248 -38.00 37.26 12.26
CA PHE A 248 -38.53 38.58 11.95
C PHE A 248 -39.06 38.59 10.51
#